data_AF-A0A3B9BQ63-F1
#
_entry.id   AF-A0A3B9BQ63-F1
#
_cell.length_a   1.000
_cell.length_b   1.000
_cell.length_c   1.000
_cell.angle_alpha   90.00
_cell.angle_beta   90.00
_cell.angle_gamma   90.00
#
_symmetry.space_group_name_H-M   'P 1'
#
loop_
_entity.id
_entity.type
_entity.pdbx_description
1 polymer ?
#
loop_
_entity_poly.entity_id
_entity_poly.type
_entity_poly.pdbx_seq_one_letter_code
_entity_poly.pdbx_strand_id
1 'polypeptide(L)'
;MSLWLTLIGGIVIIAGSGVALGVALGITGLIILYFFSNGATSLAIDAIWGVFNSFTLSAVPMFILLGEILLRSGISEKAYSAFAPLFRKVPGGLLHTNIAVCTLFGAVSGSSLSTAAAVGSVAYPEMSKRGYEKDTVVGSLAGGGTLGLLIPPSLSFIIYGALTETSIGKLFAAGIIPGFLVAAMFMLYLLLKCIRNPAIAPRDPNVSSFWEIFVGFKQIWPLLALIFSVIGTIVGGLATPTEAAGVGVVLAVVISTVWGDLTFTKLIDALYNSVLLFSSVGFLVLGATILAQSVSILGLPQQILETVAEAGFGAYGVLLVVVLIYLVLGCFFDGLSLMIMTLPVVFPLLTGLGFDPIWIGV
;
A
#
# COMPACT_ATOMS: atom_id res chain seq x y z
N MET A 1 0.92 37.68 1.10
CA MET A 1 1.50 36.35 1.42
C MET A 1 1.33 35.51 0.16
N SER A 2 2.40 34.92 -0.42
CA SER A 2 2.20 34.12 -1.63
C SER A 2 1.59 32.77 -1.26
N LEU A 3 0.60 32.34 -2.02
CA LEU A 3 -0.16 31.13 -1.77
C LEU A 3 0.74 29.88 -1.84
N TRP A 4 1.70 29.87 -2.77
CA TRP A 4 2.73 28.82 -2.86
C TRP A 4 3.64 28.76 -1.63
N LEU A 5 4.05 29.90 -1.07
CA LEU A 5 4.84 29.94 0.16
C LEU A 5 4.03 29.44 1.35
N THR A 6 2.73 29.74 1.41
CA THR A 6 1.85 29.23 2.48
C THR A 6 1.61 27.73 2.34
N LEU A 7 1.42 27.22 1.12
CA LEU A 7 1.19 25.80 0.88
C LEU A 7 2.45 24.96 1.16
N ILE A 8 3.57 25.30 0.51
CA ILE A 8 4.82 24.53 0.65
C ILE A 8 5.44 24.80 2.02
N GLY A 9 5.53 26.07 2.43
CA GLY A 9 6.09 26.45 3.72
C GLY A 9 5.25 25.95 4.90
N GLY A 10 3.91 25.99 4.79
CA GLY A 10 3.01 25.47 5.82
C GLY A 10 3.18 23.97 6.03
N ILE A 11 3.17 23.18 4.94
CA ILE A 11 3.40 21.73 5.02
C ILE A 11 4.78 21.44 5.60
N VAL A 12 5.84 22.08 5.10
CA VAL A 12 7.22 21.80 5.54
C VAL A 12 7.46 22.20 6.99
N ILE A 13 7.00 23.39 7.42
CA ILE A 13 7.22 23.88 8.79
C ILE A 13 6.39 23.06 9.79
N ILE A 14 5.12 22.79 9.49
CA ILE A 14 4.24 22.09 10.41
C ILE A 14 4.59 20.60 10.45
N ALA A 15 4.87 19.96 9.32
CA ALA A 15 5.35 18.56 9.32
C ALA A 15 6.73 18.45 9.98
N GLY A 16 7.62 19.42 9.75
CA GLY A 16 8.95 19.47 10.37
C GLY A 16 8.94 19.67 11.90
N SER A 17 7.83 20.15 12.46
CA SER A 17 7.65 20.30 13.92
C SER A 17 7.44 18.97 14.66
N GLY A 18 7.31 17.85 13.93
CA GLY A 18 7.07 16.51 14.50
C GLY A 18 5.60 16.23 14.80
N VAL A 19 4.69 17.14 14.42
CA VAL A 19 3.24 16.93 14.51
C VAL A 19 2.80 15.89 13.47
N ALA A 20 1.74 15.12 13.78
CA ALA A 20 1.17 14.14 12.86
C ALA A 20 0.87 14.77 11.49
N LEU A 21 1.28 14.10 10.41
CA LEU A 21 1.19 14.64 9.06
C LEU A 21 -0.24 15.07 8.68
N GLY A 22 -1.26 14.31 9.09
CA GLY A 22 -2.66 14.70 8.87
C GLY A 22 -3.03 16.05 9.48
N VAL A 23 -2.50 16.37 10.66
CA VAL A 23 -2.69 17.68 11.29
C VAL A 23 -1.94 18.76 10.52
N ALA A 24 -0.74 18.48 10.01
CA ALA A 24 0.00 19.42 9.17
C ALA A 24 -0.77 19.78 7.90
N LEU A 25 -1.36 18.79 7.22
CA LEU A 25 -2.20 18.99 6.04
C LEU A 25 -3.47 19.77 6.38
N GLY A 26 -4.16 19.38 7.44
CA GLY A 26 -5.41 20.03 7.87
C GLY A 26 -5.22 21.48 8.28
N ILE A 27 -4.21 21.77 9.11
CA ILE A 27 -3.91 23.15 9.52
C ILE A 27 -3.49 23.98 8.31
N THR A 28 -2.65 23.46 7.42
CA THR A 28 -2.26 24.18 6.20
C THR A 28 -3.47 24.50 5.34
N GLY A 29 -4.36 23.52 5.11
CA GLY A 29 -5.60 23.72 4.37
C GLY A 29 -6.54 24.74 5.03
N LEU A 30 -6.68 24.72 6.36
CA LEU A 30 -7.49 25.71 7.09
C LEU A 30 -6.91 27.12 7.00
N ILE A 31 -5.58 27.27 7.11
CA ILE A 31 -4.90 28.56 6.92
C ILE A 31 -5.17 29.09 5.51
N ILE A 32 -5.07 28.23 4.49
CA ILE A 32 -5.35 28.59 3.11
C ILE A 32 -6.81 29.03 2.95
N LEU A 33 -7.78 28.27 3.47
CA LEU A 33 -9.21 28.62 3.38
C LEU A 33 -9.52 29.94 4.09
N TYR A 34 -8.93 30.17 5.26
CA TYR A 34 -9.18 31.37 6.04
C TYR A 34 -8.60 32.63 5.37
N PHE A 35 -7.33 32.58 4.96
CA PHE A 35 -6.63 33.78 4.47
C PHE A 35 -6.77 34.01 2.96
N PHE A 36 -6.94 32.95 2.15
CA PHE A 36 -6.96 33.04 0.69
C PHE A 36 -8.32 32.77 0.06
N SER A 37 -9.27 32.19 0.80
CA SER A 37 -10.62 31.87 0.31
C SER A 37 -11.74 32.62 1.07
N ASN A 38 -11.46 33.84 1.55
CA ASN A 38 -12.44 34.69 2.26
C ASN A 38 -13.13 34.02 3.46
N GLY A 39 -12.43 33.15 4.19
CA GLY A 39 -13.01 32.50 5.37
C GLY A 39 -13.94 31.32 5.07
N ALA A 40 -13.81 30.67 3.91
CA ALA A 40 -14.63 29.51 3.51
C ALA A 40 -14.31 28.22 4.30
N THR A 41 -14.01 28.32 5.60
CA THR A 41 -13.69 27.19 6.48
C THR A 41 -14.87 26.25 6.70
N SER A 42 -16.11 26.69 6.47
CA SER A 42 -17.29 25.81 6.50
C SER A 42 -17.23 24.69 5.47
N LEU A 43 -16.61 24.94 4.30
CA LEU A 43 -16.44 23.92 3.25
C LEU A 43 -15.51 22.79 3.69
N ALA A 44 -14.56 23.08 4.60
CA ALA A 44 -13.75 22.03 5.23
C ALA A 44 -14.61 21.10 6.10
N ILE A 45 -15.60 21.65 6.80
CA ILE A 45 -16.53 20.88 7.65
C ILE A 45 -17.38 19.95 6.77
N ASP A 46 -17.92 20.46 5.66
CA ASP A 46 -18.72 19.66 4.74
C ASP A 46 -17.90 18.53 4.10
N ALA A 47 -16.65 18.80 3.72
CA ALA A 47 -15.77 17.77 3.17
C ALA A 47 -15.43 16.68 4.20
N ILE A 48 -15.14 17.07 5.44
CA ILE A 48 -14.95 16.13 6.55
C ILE A 48 -16.21 15.28 6.76
N TRP A 49 -17.38 15.91 6.73
CA TRP A 49 -18.66 15.20 6.88
C TRP A 49 -18.89 14.18 5.76
N GLY A 50 -18.52 14.52 4.52
CA GLY A 50 -18.58 13.61 3.36
C GLY A 50 -17.68 12.38 3.53
N VAL A 51 -16.47 12.57 4.07
CA VAL A 51 -15.54 11.47 4.37
C VAL A 51 -16.16 10.50 5.39
N PHE A 52 -16.69 11.00 6.50
CA PHE A 52 -17.26 10.14 7.55
C PHE A 52 -18.55 9.42 7.13
N ASN A 53 -19.28 9.94 6.15
CA ASN A 53 -20.47 9.29 5.60
C ASN A 53 -20.20 8.44 4.35
N SER A 54 -18.94 8.29 3.93
CA SER A 54 -18.59 7.50 2.76
C SER A 54 -18.71 6.00 3.04
N PHE A 55 -19.65 5.35 2.37
CA PHE A 55 -19.79 3.89 2.42
C PHE A 55 -18.53 3.17 1.92
N THR A 56 -17.81 3.75 0.96
CA THR A 56 -16.55 3.21 0.43
C THR A 56 -15.45 3.21 1.49
N LEU A 57 -15.37 4.25 2.32
CA LEU A 57 -14.40 4.32 3.41
C LEU A 57 -14.72 3.35 4.55
N SER A 58 -15.96 2.87 4.66
CA SER A 58 -16.32 1.82 5.64
C SER A 58 -15.65 0.46 5.33
N ALA A 59 -15.20 0.22 4.09
CA ALA A 59 -14.44 -0.97 3.74
C ALA A 59 -13.00 -0.94 4.30
N VAL A 60 -12.41 0.25 4.45
CA VAL A 60 -11.04 0.48 4.95
C VAL A 60 -10.77 -0.22 6.29
N PRO A 61 -11.55 0.00 7.37
CA PRO A 61 -11.31 -0.66 8.65
C PRO A 61 -11.47 -2.18 8.57
N MET A 62 -12.36 -2.69 7.71
CA MET A 62 -12.53 -4.14 7.53
C MET A 62 -11.33 -4.78 6.84
N PHE A 63 -10.78 -4.13 5.80
CA PHE A 63 -9.56 -4.59 5.13
C PHE A 63 -8.33 -4.51 6.03
N ILE A 64 -8.20 -3.44 6.82
CA ILE A 64 -7.16 -3.33 7.85
C ILE A 64 -7.28 -4.47 8.86
N LEU A 65 -8.49 -4.74 9.35
CA LEU A 65 -8.73 -5.81 10.32
C LEU A 65 -8.43 -7.20 9.76
N LEU A 66 -8.85 -7.46 8.52
CA LEU A 66 -8.52 -8.69 7.80
C LEU A 66 -7.00 -8.91 7.77
N GLY A 67 -6.24 -7.88 7.40
CA GLY A 67 -4.78 -7.93 7.35
C GLY A 67 -4.14 -8.20 8.72
N GLU A 68 -4.58 -7.50 9.77
CA GLU A 68 -4.06 -7.67 11.13
C GLU A 68 -4.37 -9.04 11.73
N ILE A 69 -5.55 -9.61 11.45
CA ILE A 69 -5.91 -10.97 11.89
C ILE A 69 -4.95 -11.99 11.29
N LEU A 70 -4.67 -11.87 9.99
CA LEU A 70 -3.83 -12.83 9.26
C LEU A 70 -2.34 -12.70 9.64
N LEU A 71 -1.90 -11.48 9.96
CA LEU A 71 -0.55 -11.24 10.47
C LEU A 71 -0.32 -11.91 11.83
N ARG A 72 -1.32 -11.90 12.72
CA ARG A 72 -1.18 -12.41 14.11
C ARG A 72 -1.49 -13.90 14.25
N SER A 73 -2.13 -14.51 13.26
CA SER A 73 -2.57 -15.92 13.30
C SER A 73 -1.52 -16.93 12.83
N GLY A 74 -0.25 -16.52 12.70
CA GLY A 74 0.86 -17.42 12.37
C GLY A 74 0.81 -17.97 10.94
N ILE A 75 -0.15 -17.53 10.12
CA ILE A 75 -0.29 -17.96 8.73
C ILE A 75 0.95 -17.51 7.91
N SER A 76 1.61 -16.42 8.30
CA SER A 76 2.87 -15.94 7.70
C SER A 76 3.97 -16.98 7.72
N GLU A 77 4.16 -17.67 8.84
CA GLU A 77 5.15 -18.74 8.98
C GLU A 77 4.80 -19.95 8.11
N LYS A 78 3.51 -20.29 8.03
CA LYS A 78 3.01 -21.40 7.20
C LYS A 78 3.18 -21.10 5.72
N ALA A 79 2.85 -19.89 5.28
CA ALA A 79 3.09 -19.48 3.91
C ALA A 79 4.58 -19.47 3.56
N TYR A 80 5.42 -18.97 4.45
CA TYR A 80 6.87 -18.96 4.24
C TYR A 80 7.43 -20.38 4.10
N SER A 81 7.06 -21.29 5.00
CA SER A 81 7.51 -22.68 4.97
C SER A 81 7.00 -23.46 3.75
N ALA A 82 5.83 -23.11 3.22
CA ALA A 82 5.27 -23.73 2.02
C ALA A 82 5.85 -23.17 0.70
N PHE A 83 6.24 -21.89 0.64
CA PHE A 83 6.93 -21.33 -0.54
C PHE A 83 8.43 -21.62 -0.56
N ALA A 84 9.07 -21.83 0.60
CA ALA A 84 10.51 -22.06 0.67
C ALA A 84 11.01 -23.22 -0.22
N PRO A 85 10.37 -24.41 -0.27
CA PRO A 85 10.77 -25.52 -1.13
C PRO A 85 10.76 -25.20 -2.64
N LEU A 86 9.85 -24.31 -3.08
CA LEU A 86 9.68 -23.98 -4.50
C LEU A 86 10.92 -23.31 -5.08
N PHE A 87 11.57 -22.45 -4.30
CA PHE A 87 12.68 -21.63 -4.77
C PHE A 87 14.07 -22.14 -4.38
N ARG A 88 14.18 -23.25 -3.61
CA ARG A 88 15.47 -23.83 -3.23
C ARG A 88 16.40 -24.16 -4.40
N LYS A 89 15.84 -24.53 -5.56
CA LYS A 89 16.62 -24.88 -6.76
C LYS A 89 17.11 -23.67 -7.56
N VAL A 90 16.53 -22.49 -7.33
CA VAL A 90 16.83 -21.27 -8.09
C VAL A 90 18.02 -20.55 -7.44
N PRO A 91 19.01 -20.05 -8.22
CA PRO A 91 20.07 -19.21 -7.66
C PRO A 91 19.47 -17.99 -6.92
N GLY A 92 19.78 -17.86 -5.63
CA GLY A 92 19.15 -16.89 -4.72
C GLY A 92 18.21 -17.54 -3.69
N GLY A 93 17.77 -18.78 -3.92
CA GLY A 93 17.11 -19.62 -2.93
C GLY A 93 15.98 -18.91 -2.19
N LEU A 94 16.15 -18.76 -0.88
CA LEU A 94 15.14 -18.17 0.01
C LEU A 94 14.87 -16.67 -0.29
N LEU A 95 15.76 -15.95 -0.99
CA LEU A 95 15.52 -14.55 -1.37
C LEU A 95 14.31 -14.41 -2.30
N HIS A 96 14.08 -15.39 -3.18
CA HIS A 96 12.87 -15.42 -4.01
C HIS A 96 11.63 -15.76 -3.19
N THR A 97 11.78 -16.59 -2.16
CA THR A 97 10.72 -16.87 -1.19
C THR A 97 10.28 -15.59 -0.49
N ASN A 98 11.19 -14.67 -0.13
CA ASN A 98 10.81 -13.37 0.43
C ASN A 98 9.87 -12.62 -0.52
N ILE A 99 10.25 -12.46 -1.79
CA ILE A 99 9.43 -11.73 -2.75
C ILE A 99 8.07 -12.42 -2.96
N ALA A 100 8.05 -13.75 -3.10
CA ALA A 100 6.82 -14.51 -3.28
C ALA A 100 5.87 -14.39 -2.08
N VAL A 101 6.41 -14.55 -0.86
CA VAL A 101 5.62 -14.45 0.37
C VAL A 101 5.19 -13.00 0.61
N CYS A 102 6.04 -12.01 0.35
CA CYS A 102 5.64 -10.60 0.39
C CYS A 102 4.57 -10.25 -0.65
N THR A 103 4.60 -10.86 -1.84
CA THR A 103 3.55 -10.67 -2.85
C THR A 103 2.21 -11.22 -2.35
N LEU A 104 2.23 -12.44 -1.80
CA LEU A 104 1.04 -13.10 -1.25
C LEU A 104 0.50 -12.39 -0.01
N PHE A 105 1.37 -12.00 0.92
CA PHE A 105 0.98 -11.25 2.13
C PHE A 105 0.62 -9.81 1.81
N GLY A 106 1.22 -9.24 0.76
CA GLY A 106 0.86 -7.94 0.24
C GLY A 106 -0.59 -7.90 -0.21
N ALA A 107 -1.03 -8.92 -0.93
CA ALA A 107 -2.41 -9.13 -1.34
C ALA A 107 -3.40 -9.24 -0.17
N VAL A 108 -2.94 -9.40 1.06
CA VAL A 108 -3.80 -9.75 2.19
C VAL A 108 -3.78 -8.65 3.25
N SER A 109 -2.58 -8.16 3.57
CA SER A 109 -2.37 -7.10 4.54
C SER A 109 -2.67 -5.71 3.99
N GLY A 110 -2.56 -5.52 2.67
CA GLY A 110 -2.70 -4.22 2.01
C GLY A 110 -1.74 -3.13 2.52
N SER A 111 -0.70 -3.50 3.29
CA SER A 111 0.21 -2.60 3.98
C SER A 111 1.66 -3.03 3.83
N SER A 112 2.50 -2.11 3.35
CA SER A 112 3.93 -2.36 3.16
C SER A 112 4.65 -2.65 4.47
N LEU A 113 4.35 -1.89 5.52
CA LEU A 113 5.01 -2.05 6.82
C LEU A 113 4.63 -3.38 7.46
N SER A 114 3.34 -3.72 7.41
CA SER A 114 2.79 -4.98 7.93
C SER A 114 3.39 -6.19 7.20
N THR A 115 3.45 -6.14 5.86
CA THR A 115 4.08 -7.19 5.04
C THR A 115 5.56 -7.36 5.38
N ALA A 116 6.32 -6.27 5.43
CA ALA A 116 7.75 -6.32 5.73
C ALA A 116 8.02 -6.85 7.15
N ALA A 117 7.22 -6.46 8.15
CA ALA A 117 7.33 -6.94 9.51
C ALA A 117 6.99 -8.44 9.63
N ALA A 118 5.88 -8.87 9.03
CA ALA A 118 5.45 -10.27 9.05
C ALA A 118 6.50 -11.18 8.41
N VAL A 119 6.88 -10.91 7.16
CA VAL A 119 7.83 -11.75 6.43
C VAL A 119 9.23 -11.62 7.02
N GLY A 120 9.64 -10.41 7.42
CA GLY A 120 10.95 -10.16 7.99
C GLY A 120 11.19 -10.85 9.33
N SER A 121 10.16 -10.95 10.19
CA SER A 121 10.25 -11.64 11.48
C SER A 121 10.62 -13.13 11.36
N VAL A 122 10.23 -13.76 10.24
CA VAL A 122 10.49 -15.18 9.95
C VAL A 122 11.75 -15.34 9.08
N ALA A 123 11.83 -14.54 8.00
CA ALA A 123 12.87 -14.68 6.99
C ALA A 123 14.25 -14.24 7.48
N TYR A 124 14.33 -13.12 8.20
CA TYR A 124 15.62 -12.55 8.58
C TYR A 124 16.42 -13.46 9.53
N PRO A 125 15.84 -13.99 10.63
CA PRO A 125 16.55 -14.95 11.49
C PRO A 125 16.98 -16.22 10.74
N GLU A 126 16.12 -16.74 9.86
CA GLU A 126 16.37 -17.98 9.13
C GLU A 126 17.49 -17.84 8.09
N MET A 127 17.48 -16.74 7.31
CA MET A 127 18.53 -16.45 6.32
C MET A 127 19.86 -16.10 6.98
N SER A 128 19.83 -15.35 8.08
CA SER A 128 21.03 -14.98 8.84
C SER A 128 21.74 -16.22 9.40
N LYS A 129 20.99 -17.20 9.94
CA LYS A 129 21.54 -18.49 10.40
C LYS A 129 22.21 -19.29 9.27
N ARG A 130 21.68 -19.17 8.06
CA ARG A 130 22.18 -19.87 6.86
C ARG A 130 23.34 -19.14 6.18
N GLY A 131 23.75 -17.97 6.67
CA GLY A 131 24.88 -17.21 6.13
C GLY A 131 24.59 -16.39 4.87
N TYR A 132 23.34 -15.99 4.64
CA TYR A 132 23.01 -15.05 3.56
C TYR A 132 23.58 -13.66 3.84
N GLU A 133 23.93 -12.90 2.79
CA GLU A 133 24.38 -11.51 2.91
C GLU A 133 23.25 -10.63 3.47
N LYS A 134 23.51 -10.02 4.64
CA LYS A 134 22.52 -9.21 5.38
C LYS A 134 21.90 -8.10 4.53
N ASP A 135 22.69 -7.39 3.75
CA ASP A 135 22.23 -6.25 2.94
C ASP A 135 21.24 -6.70 1.85
N THR A 136 21.50 -7.85 1.21
CA THR A 136 20.57 -8.41 0.23
C THR A 136 19.30 -8.95 0.88
N VAL A 137 19.40 -9.55 2.08
CA VAL A 137 18.23 -10.00 2.83
C VAL A 137 17.34 -8.80 3.19
N VAL A 138 17.90 -7.77 3.82
CA VAL A 138 17.17 -6.57 4.21
C VAL A 138 16.60 -5.86 2.98
N GLY A 139 17.39 -5.72 1.90
CA GLY A 139 16.93 -5.13 0.65
C GLY A 139 15.77 -5.90 0.01
N SER A 140 15.82 -7.25 0.02
CA SER A 140 14.73 -8.08 -0.50
C SER A 140 13.43 -7.95 0.31
N LEU A 141 13.54 -7.79 1.64
CA LEU A 141 12.39 -7.61 2.53
C LEU A 141 11.81 -6.19 2.41
N ALA A 142 12.67 -5.17 2.36
CA ALA A 142 12.27 -3.78 2.17
C ALA A 142 11.59 -3.59 0.81
N GLY A 143 12.22 -4.07 -0.27
CA GLY A 143 11.65 -4.01 -1.61
C GLY A 143 10.40 -4.87 -1.75
N GLY A 144 10.44 -6.13 -1.33
CA GLY A 144 9.30 -7.04 -1.38
C GLY A 144 8.10 -6.52 -0.58
N GLY A 145 8.33 -5.91 0.58
CA GLY A 145 7.28 -5.31 1.40
C GLY A 145 6.47 -4.25 0.65
N THR A 146 7.09 -3.46 -0.23
CA THR A 146 6.39 -2.43 -1.01
C THR A 146 5.32 -2.99 -1.94
N LEU A 147 5.44 -4.27 -2.34
CA LEU A 147 4.42 -4.96 -3.14
C LEU A 147 3.07 -5.02 -2.43
N GLY A 148 3.03 -4.90 -1.10
CA GLY A 148 1.78 -4.82 -0.35
C GLY A 148 0.94 -3.58 -0.61
N LEU A 149 1.51 -2.53 -1.21
CA LEU A 149 0.73 -1.38 -1.67
C LEU A 149 0.16 -1.59 -3.08
N LEU A 150 0.77 -2.45 -3.89
CA LEU A 150 0.46 -2.61 -5.31
C LEU A 150 -0.39 -3.86 -5.60
N ILE A 151 -0.20 -4.95 -4.86
CA ILE A 151 -0.92 -6.20 -5.07
C ILE A 151 -2.30 -6.13 -4.41
N PRO A 152 -3.40 -6.33 -5.15
CA PRO A 152 -4.75 -6.31 -4.59
C PRO A 152 -5.07 -7.53 -3.71
N PRO A 153 -6.02 -7.40 -2.75
CA PRO A 153 -6.62 -6.17 -2.24
C PRO A 153 -5.60 -5.28 -1.51
N SER A 154 -5.48 -4.02 -1.94
CA SER A 154 -4.55 -3.04 -1.39
C SER A 154 -5.32 -1.91 -0.71
N LEU A 155 -4.86 -1.53 0.49
CA LEU A 155 -5.41 -0.40 1.23
C LEU A 155 -5.26 0.91 0.46
N SER A 156 -4.12 1.09 -0.23
CA SER A 156 -3.85 2.28 -1.05
C SER A 156 -4.87 2.46 -2.15
N PHE A 157 -5.23 1.39 -2.89
CA PHE A 157 -6.25 1.47 -3.93
C PHE A 157 -7.64 1.77 -3.39
N ILE A 158 -7.99 1.27 -2.21
CA ILE A 158 -9.28 1.58 -1.58
C ILE A 158 -9.34 3.07 -1.21
N ILE A 159 -8.30 3.59 -0.59
CA ILE A 159 -8.23 5.00 -0.20
C ILE A 159 -8.18 5.90 -1.43
N TYR A 160 -7.36 5.57 -2.43
CA TYR A 160 -7.31 6.27 -3.70
C TYR A 160 -8.69 6.31 -4.36
N GLY A 161 -9.33 5.14 -4.50
CA GLY A 161 -10.66 5.01 -5.10
C GLY A 161 -11.73 5.80 -4.36
N ALA A 162 -11.68 5.79 -3.03
CA ALA A 162 -12.60 6.56 -2.20
C ALA A 162 -12.41 8.08 -2.33
N LEU A 163 -11.16 8.56 -2.43
CA LEU A 163 -10.85 9.99 -2.52
C LEU A 163 -11.04 10.57 -3.93
N THR A 164 -10.86 9.74 -4.95
CA THR A 164 -10.97 10.14 -6.37
C THR A 164 -12.30 9.75 -7.00
N GLU A 165 -13.19 9.11 -6.24
CA GLU A 165 -14.44 8.52 -6.72
C GLU A 165 -14.24 7.54 -7.89
N THR A 166 -13.07 6.89 -7.95
CA THR A 166 -12.76 5.88 -8.98
C THR A 166 -13.16 4.48 -8.52
N SER A 167 -13.42 3.60 -9.51
CA SER A 167 -13.85 2.23 -9.22
C SER A 167 -12.72 1.40 -8.61
N ILE A 168 -12.88 1.00 -7.35
CA ILE A 168 -11.95 0.10 -6.64
C ILE A 168 -11.78 -1.23 -7.38
N GLY A 169 -12.86 -1.79 -7.93
CA GLY A 169 -12.76 -3.04 -8.70
C GLY A 169 -11.88 -2.91 -9.94
N LYS A 170 -11.92 -1.77 -10.63
CA LYS A 170 -11.02 -1.48 -11.76
C LYS A 170 -9.58 -1.29 -11.30
N LEU A 171 -9.35 -0.58 -10.19
CA LEU A 171 -8.01 -0.42 -9.60
C LEU A 171 -7.42 -1.78 -9.21
N PHE A 172 -8.21 -2.63 -8.57
CA PHE A 172 -7.79 -3.98 -8.23
C PHE A 172 -7.46 -4.79 -9.47
N ALA A 173 -8.32 -4.81 -10.49
CA ALA A 173 -8.04 -5.52 -11.73
C ALA A 173 -6.77 -4.98 -12.43
N ALA A 174 -6.60 -3.66 -12.47
CA ALA A 174 -5.47 -3.00 -13.10
C ALA A 174 -4.15 -3.23 -12.34
N GLY A 175 -4.17 -3.32 -11.01
CA GLY A 175 -2.98 -3.54 -10.17
C GLY A 175 -2.39 -4.96 -10.24
N ILE A 176 -3.17 -5.96 -10.70
CA ILE A 176 -2.70 -7.36 -10.78
C ILE A 176 -1.46 -7.48 -11.69
N ILE A 177 -1.55 -6.96 -12.92
CA ILE A 177 -0.49 -7.14 -13.92
C ILE A 177 0.79 -6.39 -13.49
N PRO A 178 0.75 -5.09 -13.14
CA PRO A 178 1.92 -4.35 -12.68
C PRO A 178 2.50 -4.92 -11.39
N GLY A 179 1.66 -5.37 -10.46
CA GLY A 179 2.13 -6.00 -9.23
C GLY A 179 2.97 -7.26 -9.49
N PHE A 180 2.47 -8.18 -10.32
CA PHE A 180 3.25 -9.38 -10.69
C PHE A 180 4.48 -9.03 -11.54
N LEU A 181 4.40 -7.99 -12.38
CA LEU A 181 5.53 -7.50 -13.16
C LEU A 181 6.66 -7.01 -12.25
N VAL A 182 6.36 -6.17 -11.25
CA VAL A 182 7.36 -5.66 -10.30
C VAL A 182 7.91 -6.79 -9.44
N ALA A 183 7.07 -7.73 -8.98
CA ALA A 183 7.53 -8.93 -8.27
C ALA A 183 8.51 -9.76 -9.13
N ALA A 184 8.20 -9.96 -10.41
CA ALA A 184 9.08 -10.66 -11.35
C ALA A 184 10.38 -9.88 -11.61
N MET A 185 10.33 -8.55 -11.68
CA MET A 185 11.53 -7.70 -11.80
C MET A 185 12.43 -7.80 -10.57
N PHE A 186 11.87 -7.83 -9.36
CA PHE A 186 12.65 -8.06 -8.13
C PHE A 186 13.28 -9.45 -8.09
N MET A 187 12.53 -10.50 -8.45
CA MET A 187 13.09 -11.85 -8.58
C MET A 187 14.19 -11.91 -9.64
N LEU A 188 14.00 -11.29 -10.80
CA LEU A 188 15.00 -11.25 -11.86
C LEU A 188 16.27 -10.52 -11.41
N TYR A 189 16.14 -9.39 -10.73
CA TYR A 189 17.27 -8.66 -10.17
C TYR A 189 18.06 -9.52 -9.16
N LEU A 190 17.37 -10.20 -8.24
CA LEU A 190 18.00 -11.10 -7.27
C LEU A 190 18.68 -12.29 -7.95
N LEU A 191 18.06 -12.85 -9.00
CA LEU A 191 18.64 -13.93 -9.80
C LEU A 191 19.97 -13.49 -10.43
N LEU A 192 19.97 -12.34 -11.12
CA LEU A 192 21.17 -11.79 -11.77
C LEU A 192 22.27 -11.46 -10.75
N LYS A 193 21.89 -10.91 -9.59
CA LYS A 193 22.83 -10.59 -8.50
C LYS A 193 23.47 -11.86 -7.92
N CYS A 194 22.67 -12.91 -7.67
CA CYS A 194 23.15 -14.17 -7.10
C CYS A 194 23.95 -15.04 -8.09
N ILE A 195 23.67 -14.95 -9.39
CA ILE A 195 24.49 -15.61 -10.43
C ILE A 195 25.87 -14.93 -10.51
N ARG A 196 25.93 -13.60 -10.46
CA ARG A 196 27.19 -12.85 -10.52
C ARG A 196 28.04 -13.01 -9.27
N ASN A 197 27.41 -13.07 -8.10
CA ASN A 197 28.10 -13.30 -6.83
C ASN A 197 27.43 -14.43 -6.03
N PRO A 198 27.85 -15.69 -6.24
CA PRO A 198 27.31 -16.84 -5.52
C PRO A 198 27.55 -16.81 -4.00
N ALA A 199 28.43 -15.95 -3.49
CA ALA A 199 28.67 -15.81 -2.05
C ALA A 199 27.49 -15.13 -1.31
N ILE A 200 26.58 -14.46 -2.05
CA ILE A 200 25.41 -13.77 -1.48
C ILE A 200 24.39 -14.76 -0.91
N ALA A 201 24.21 -15.89 -1.59
CA ALA A 201 23.24 -16.92 -1.25
C ALA A 201 23.92 -18.28 -1.21
N PRO A 202 24.32 -18.78 -0.03
CA PRO A 202 24.91 -20.10 0.09
C PRO A 202 23.93 -21.15 -0.44
N ARG A 203 24.46 -22.05 -1.28
CA ARG A 203 23.65 -23.12 -1.91
C ARG A 203 23.18 -24.09 -0.83
N ASP A 204 21.87 -24.30 -0.76
CA ASP A 204 21.28 -25.33 0.10
C ASP A 204 21.57 -26.71 -0.56
N PRO A 205 22.27 -27.64 0.11
CA PRO A 205 22.58 -28.95 -0.46
C PRO A 205 21.34 -29.86 -0.53
N ASN A 206 20.25 -29.52 0.16
CA ASN A 206 19.03 -30.32 0.16
C ASN A 206 18.10 -29.91 -0.98
N VAL A 207 18.01 -30.77 -1.99
CA VAL A 207 17.05 -30.63 -3.08
C VAL A 207 15.67 -31.04 -2.57
N SER A 208 14.74 -30.09 -2.47
CA SER A 208 13.35 -30.41 -2.11
C SER A 208 12.71 -31.39 -3.07
N SER A 209 12.08 -32.42 -2.52
CA SER A 209 11.27 -33.38 -3.28
C SER A 209 10.01 -32.69 -3.82
N PHE A 210 9.54 -33.11 -4.99
CA PHE A 210 8.29 -32.62 -5.58
C PHE A 210 7.09 -32.80 -4.61
N TRP A 211 7.17 -33.82 -3.75
CA TRP A 211 6.20 -34.08 -2.69
C TRP A 211 6.19 -32.99 -1.60
N GLU A 212 7.33 -32.42 -1.25
CA GLU A 212 7.41 -31.31 -0.27
C GLU A 212 6.73 -30.04 -0.81
N ILE A 213 6.89 -29.77 -2.10
CA ILE A 213 6.24 -28.63 -2.79
C ILE A 213 4.73 -28.81 -2.79
N PHE A 214 4.24 -30.02 -3.11
CA PHE A 214 2.81 -30.32 -3.12
C PHE A 214 2.17 -30.23 -1.73
N VAL A 215 2.85 -30.78 -0.71
CA VAL A 215 2.40 -30.66 0.68
C VAL A 215 2.39 -29.19 1.13
N GLY A 216 3.38 -28.40 0.73
CA GLY A 216 3.41 -26.94 0.99
C GLY A 216 2.20 -26.23 0.37
N PHE A 217 1.87 -26.50 -0.89
CA PHE A 217 0.69 -25.92 -1.54
C PHE A 217 -0.62 -26.25 -0.82
N LYS A 218 -0.73 -27.46 -0.27
CA LYS A 218 -1.89 -27.86 0.56
C LYS A 218 -1.97 -27.08 1.88
N GLN A 219 -0.94 -26.38 2.33
CA GLN A 219 -1.00 -25.54 3.53
C GLN A 219 -1.45 -24.09 3.24
N ILE A 220 -1.27 -23.61 2.01
CA ILE A 220 -1.57 -22.21 1.61
C ILE A 220 -2.95 -22.08 0.96
N TRP A 221 -3.58 -23.19 0.54
CA TRP A 221 -4.90 -23.16 -0.11
C TRP A 221 -5.96 -22.30 0.60
N PRO A 222 -6.05 -22.22 1.95
CA PRO A 222 -7.07 -21.39 2.60
C PRO A 222 -6.83 -19.90 2.36
N LEU A 223 -5.56 -19.48 2.34
CA LEU A 223 -5.19 -18.09 2.07
C LEU A 223 -5.48 -17.71 0.62
N LEU A 224 -5.16 -18.61 -0.33
CA LEU A 224 -5.55 -18.42 -1.73
C LEU A 224 -7.06 -18.34 -1.88
N ALA A 225 -7.82 -19.21 -1.21
CA ALA A 225 -9.28 -19.18 -1.23
C ALA A 225 -9.82 -17.85 -0.70
N LEU A 226 -9.23 -17.29 0.37
CA LEU A 226 -9.58 -15.96 0.88
C LEU A 226 -9.29 -14.87 -0.16
N ILE A 227 -8.10 -14.83 -0.74
CA ILE A 227 -7.71 -13.84 -1.76
C ILE A 227 -8.65 -13.92 -2.97
N PHE A 228 -8.86 -15.11 -3.52
CA PHE A 228 -9.77 -15.30 -4.67
C PHE A 228 -11.22 -15.01 -4.32
N SER A 229 -11.67 -15.30 -3.10
CA SER A 229 -13.02 -14.94 -2.66
C SER A 229 -13.20 -13.43 -2.62
N VAL A 230 -12.24 -12.68 -2.10
CA VAL A 230 -12.34 -11.22 -1.98
C VAL A 230 -12.15 -10.54 -3.34
N ILE A 231 -11.06 -10.83 -4.05
CA ILE A 231 -10.78 -10.22 -5.36
C ILE A 231 -11.80 -10.68 -6.40
N GLY A 232 -12.10 -11.97 -6.45
CA GLY A 232 -12.98 -12.54 -7.46
C GLY A 232 -14.40 -12.02 -7.37
N THR A 233 -14.92 -11.79 -6.15
CA THR A 233 -16.26 -11.20 -5.98
C THR A 233 -16.29 -9.72 -6.35
N ILE A 234 -15.24 -8.95 -6.05
CA ILE A 234 -15.15 -7.52 -6.43
C ILE A 234 -14.97 -7.35 -7.94
N VAL A 235 -13.97 -8.02 -8.53
CA VAL A 235 -13.66 -7.92 -9.97
C VAL A 235 -14.77 -8.53 -10.81
N GLY A 236 -15.40 -9.61 -10.33
CA GLY A 236 -16.57 -10.21 -10.97
C GLY A 236 -17.86 -9.41 -10.82
N GLY A 237 -17.86 -8.30 -10.07
CA GLY A 237 -19.04 -7.47 -9.84
C GLY A 237 -20.14 -8.14 -9.01
N LEU A 238 -19.80 -9.23 -8.29
CA LEU A 238 -20.74 -10.00 -7.46
C LEU A 238 -20.95 -9.36 -6.08
N ALA A 239 -19.95 -8.64 -5.57
CA ALA A 239 -20.00 -7.96 -4.28
C ALA A 239 -19.31 -6.60 -4.37
N THR A 240 -19.82 -5.64 -3.60
CA THR A 240 -19.14 -4.36 -3.37
C THR A 240 -17.86 -4.58 -2.55
N PRO A 241 -16.88 -3.65 -2.61
CA PRO A 241 -15.68 -3.74 -1.78
C PRO A 241 -15.99 -3.89 -0.28
N THR A 242 -17.04 -3.23 0.21
CA THR A 242 -17.47 -3.31 1.61
C THR A 242 -18.02 -4.69 1.97
N GLU A 243 -18.89 -5.26 1.14
CA GLU A 243 -19.43 -6.61 1.35
C GLU A 243 -18.32 -7.67 1.28
N ALA A 244 -17.43 -7.56 0.30
CA ALA A 244 -16.28 -8.45 0.15
C ALA A 244 -15.31 -8.35 1.34
N ALA A 245 -15.10 -7.14 1.88
CA ALA A 245 -14.29 -6.95 3.08
C ALA A 245 -14.92 -7.61 4.31
N GLY A 246 -16.24 -7.43 4.51
CA GLY A 246 -16.96 -8.04 5.63
C GLY A 246 -16.91 -9.57 5.59
N VAL A 247 -17.19 -10.17 4.43
CA VAL A 247 -17.04 -11.62 4.22
C VAL A 247 -15.59 -12.05 4.39
N GLY A 248 -14.64 -11.26 3.89
CA GLY A 248 -13.21 -11.49 4.02
C GLY A 248 -12.75 -11.57 5.48
N VAL A 249 -13.23 -10.67 6.36
CA VAL A 249 -12.93 -10.70 7.80
C VAL A 249 -13.46 -11.98 8.44
N VAL A 250 -14.70 -12.37 8.13
CA VAL A 250 -15.28 -13.62 8.65
C VAL A 250 -14.46 -14.83 8.21
N LEU A 251 -14.10 -14.90 6.92
CA LEU A 251 -13.24 -15.95 6.40
C LEU A 251 -11.85 -15.92 7.04
N ALA A 252 -11.27 -14.74 7.26
CA ALA A 252 -9.98 -14.59 7.92
C ALA A 252 -10.00 -15.15 9.34
N VAL A 253 -11.06 -14.88 10.12
CA VAL A 253 -11.24 -15.44 11.47
C VAL A 253 -11.35 -16.96 11.41
N VAL A 254 -12.20 -17.50 10.52
CA VAL A 254 -12.40 -18.95 10.38
C VAL A 254 -11.09 -19.65 9.99
N ILE A 255 -10.41 -19.15 8.96
CA ILE A 255 -9.15 -19.70 8.48
C ILE A 255 -8.08 -19.61 9.57
N SER A 256 -7.98 -18.46 10.23
CA SER A 256 -7.00 -18.23 11.30
C SER A 256 -7.25 -19.07 12.54
N THR A 257 -8.49 -19.47 12.81
CA THR A 257 -8.84 -20.35 13.93
C THR A 257 -8.59 -21.83 13.61
N VAL A 258 -8.92 -22.27 12.40
CA VAL A 258 -8.81 -23.69 12.01
C VAL A 258 -7.40 -24.05 11.52
N TRP A 259 -6.78 -23.16 10.75
CA TRP A 259 -5.45 -23.35 10.16
C TRP A 259 -4.37 -22.49 10.78
N GLY A 260 -4.70 -21.41 11.47
CA GLY A 260 -3.73 -20.58 12.19
C GLY A 260 -3.58 -21.00 13.64
N ASP A 261 -2.99 -20.11 14.42
CA ASP A 261 -2.89 -20.19 15.89
C ASP A 261 -3.60 -18.99 16.54
N LEU A 262 -4.73 -18.58 15.96
CA LEU A 262 -5.51 -17.45 16.45
C LEU A 262 -6.14 -17.78 17.81
N THR A 263 -5.76 -17.00 18.82
CA THR A 263 -6.38 -17.01 20.13
C THR A 263 -7.28 -15.79 20.30
N PHE A 264 -8.18 -15.83 21.29
CA PHE A 264 -9.01 -14.66 21.61
C PHE A 264 -8.15 -13.42 21.93
N THR A 265 -7.03 -13.59 22.63
CA THR A 265 -6.07 -12.52 22.90
C THR A 265 -5.51 -11.92 21.61
N LYS A 266 -5.05 -12.75 20.67
CA LYS A 266 -4.53 -12.29 19.38
C LYS A 266 -5.58 -11.58 18.53
N LEU A 267 -6.85 -11.99 18.63
CA LEU A 267 -7.96 -11.30 17.97
C LEU A 267 -8.20 -9.91 18.56
N ILE A 268 -8.18 -9.77 19.89
CA ILE A 268 -8.27 -8.47 20.56
C ILE A 268 -7.07 -7.59 20.19
N ASP A 269 -5.87 -8.16 20.14
CA ASP A 269 -4.69 -7.42 19.70
C ASP A 269 -4.81 -6.98 18.24
N ALA A 270 -5.35 -7.83 17.36
CA ALA A 270 -5.62 -7.49 15.96
C ALA A 270 -6.58 -6.30 15.87
N LEU A 271 -7.68 -6.33 16.64
CA LEU A 271 -8.66 -5.23 16.71
C LEU A 271 -8.01 -3.94 17.20
N TYR A 272 -7.23 -3.99 18.28
CA TYR A 272 -6.57 -2.81 18.83
C TYR A 272 -5.61 -2.16 17.81
N ASN A 273 -4.78 -2.97 17.15
CA ASN A 273 -3.84 -2.48 16.14
C ASN A 273 -4.56 -1.99 14.88
N SER A 274 -5.68 -2.62 14.52
CA SER A 274 -6.53 -2.16 13.43
C SER A 274 -7.12 -0.78 13.71
N VAL A 275 -7.57 -0.53 14.94
CA VAL A 275 -8.06 0.79 15.37
C VAL A 275 -6.96 1.84 15.32
N LEU A 276 -5.73 1.52 15.75
CA LEU A 276 -4.59 2.44 15.67
C LEU A 276 -4.24 2.78 14.22
N LEU A 277 -4.18 1.78 13.34
CA LEU A 277 -3.88 2.01 11.92
C LEU A 277 -5.00 2.81 11.26
N PHE A 278 -6.26 2.44 11.50
CA PHE A 278 -7.42 3.17 10.97
C PHE A 278 -7.46 4.62 11.46
N SER A 279 -7.17 4.87 12.74
CA SER A 279 -7.13 6.23 13.30
C SER A 279 -6.04 7.07 12.64
N SER A 280 -4.85 6.48 12.43
CA SER A 280 -3.73 7.14 11.77
C SER A 280 -4.06 7.52 10.32
N VAL A 281 -4.64 6.57 9.57
CA VAL A 281 -5.12 6.81 8.19
C VAL A 281 -6.27 7.83 8.19
N GLY A 282 -7.20 7.74 9.14
CA GLY A 282 -8.30 8.69 9.29
C GLY A 282 -7.81 10.12 9.47
N PHE A 283 -6.84 10.35 10.36
CA PHE A 283 -6.24 11.68 10.52
C PHE A 283 -5.59 12.20 9.25
N LEU A 284 -4.90 11.34 8.48
CA LEU A 284 -4.32 11.70 7.18
C LEU A 284 -5.39 12.10 6.18
N VAL A 285 -6.45 11.29 6.06
CA VAL A 285 -7.57 11.54 5.13
C VAL A 285 -8.29 12.85 5.48
N LEU A 286 -8.54 13.13 6.76
CA LEU A 286 -9.15 14.38 7.19
C LEU A 286 -8.27 15.59 6.82
N GLY A 287 -6.97 15.52 7.12
CA GLY A 287 -6.05 16.59 6.77
C GLY A 287 -5.98 16.85 5.27
N ALA A 288 -5.86 15.76 4.50
CA ALA A 288 -5.76 15.83 3.05
C ALA A 288 -7.04 16.31 2.38
N THR A 289 -8.22 15.95 2.90
CA THR A 289 -9.50 16.41 2.35
C THR A 289 -9.74 17.90 2.60
N ILE A 290 -9.34 18.42 3.77
CA ILE A 290 -9.33 19.87 4.03
C ILE A 290 -8.38 20.58 3.06
N LEU A 291 -7.16 20.07 2.92
CA LEU A 291 -6.19 20.62 1.98
C LEU A 291 -6.72 20.56 0.54
N ALA A 292 -7.35 19.46 0.15
CA ALA A 292 -7.93 19.27 -1.19
C ALA A 292 -8.99 20.31 -1.52
N GLN A 293 -9.90 20.56 -0.59
CA GLN A 293 -10.89 21.62 -0.75
C GLN A 293 -10.22 22.98 -0.92
N SER A 294 -9.23 23.29 -0.09
CA SER A 294 -8.51 24.57 -0.17
C SER A 294 -7.81 24.76 -1.53
N VAL A 295 -7.13 23.72 -2.03
CA VAL A 295 -6.40 23.71 -3.31
C VAL A 295 -7.38 23.83 -4.49
N SER A 296 -8.50 23.11 -4.42
CA SER A 296 -9.52 23.07 -5.46
C SER A 296 -10.20 24.43 -5.65
N ILE A 297 -10.63 25.06 -4.55
CA ILE A 297 -11.32 26.37 -4.59
C ILE A 297 -10.42 27.46 -5.18
N LEU A 298 -9.12 27.39 -4.90
CA LEU A 298 -8.14 28.36 -5.40
C LEU A 298 -7.76 28.13 -6.87
N GLY A 299 -8.25 27.05 -7.50
CA GLY A 299 -7.92 26.71 -8.87
C GLY A 299 -6.43 26.42 -9.07
N LEU A 300 -5.72 25.97 -8.04
CA LEU A 300 -4.27 25.71 -8.14
C LEU A 300 -3.91 24.71 -9.24
N PRO A 301 -4.65 23.60 -9.44
CA PRO A 301 -4.35 22.69 -10.54
C PRO A 301 -4.40 23.38 -11.91
N GLN A 302 -5.36 24.29 -12.11
CA GLN A 302 -5.51 25.08 -13.34
C GLN A 302 -4.32 26.01 -13.56
N GLN A 303 -3.87 26.70 -12.50
CA GLN A 303 -2.70 27.59 -12.57
C GLN A 303 -1.41 26.83 -12.91
N ILE A 304 -1.21 25.64 -12.32
CA ILE A 304 -0.07 24.79 -12.67
C ILE A 304 -0.14 24.37 -14.13
N LEU A 305 -1.33 23.96 -14.60
CA LEU A 305 -1.55 23.54 -15.97
C LEU A 305 -1.25 24.65 -16.98
N GLU A 306 -1.70 25.87 -16.71
CA GLU A 306 -1.41 27.06 -17.53
C GLU A 306 0.10 27.36 -17.57
N THR A 307 0.76 27.34 -16.41
CA THR A 307 2.21 27.58 -16.31
C THR A 307 3.03 26.54 -17.09
N VAL A 308 2.61 25.27 -17.02
CA VAL A 308 3.22 24.17 -17.77
C VAL A 308 3.01 24.35 -19.28
N ALA A 309 1.79 24.68 -19.69
CA ALA A 309 1.44 24.88 -21.08
C ALA A 309 2.25 26.02 -21.71
N GLU A 310 2.44 27.12 -20.96
CA GLU A 310 3.29 28.25 -21.36
C GLU A 310 4.78 27.88 -21.43
N ALA A 311 5.26 27.04 -20.52
CA ALA A 311 6.65 26.56 -20.53
C ALA A 311 6.96 25.54 -21.65
N GLY A 312 5.95 25.15 -22.45
CA GLY A 312 6.11 24.20 -23.55
C GLY A 312 6.33 22.76 -23.11
N PHE A 313 6.08 22.45 -21.82
CA PHE A 313 6.12 21.08 -21.34
C PHE A 313 4.88 20.32 -21.83
N GLY A 314 5.07 19.26 -22.60
CA GLY A 314 3.98 18.34 -22.94
C GLY A 314 3.49 17.55 -21.71
N ALA A 315 2.35 16.87 -21.83
CA ALA A 315 1.75 16.07 -20.76
C ALA A 315 2.74 15.09 -20.09
N TYR A 316 3.62 14.46 -20.89
CA TYR A 316 4.67 13.56 -20.39
C TYR A 316 5.81 14.27 -19.65
N GLY A 317 6.07 15.55 -19.94
CA GLY A 317 7.04 16.37 -19.20
C GLY A 317 6.56 16.64 -17.77
N VAL A 318 5.27 16.97 -17.61
CA VAL A 318 4.65 17.11 -16.27
C VAL A 318 4.70 15.80 -15.51
N LEU A 319 4.32 14.71 -16.17
CA LEU A 319 4.37 13.38 -15.57
C LEU A 319 5.77 13.05 -15.05
N LEU A 320 6.83 13.33 -15.83
CA LEU A 320 8.20 13.11 -15.40
C LEU A 320 8.55 13.93 -14.14
N VAL A 321 8.14 15.20 -14.09
CA VAL A 321 8.35 16.06 -12.91
C VAL A 321 7.62 15.49 -11.69
N VAL A 322 6.36 15.07 -11.84
CA VAL A 322 5.58 14.43 -10.76
C VAL A 322 6.29 13.17 -10.26
N VAL A 323 6.76 12.31 -11.17
CA VAL A 323 7.51 11.09 -10.81
C VAL A 323 8.80 11.41 -10.06
N LEU A 324 9.57 12.41 -10.49
CA LEU A 324 10.80 12.83 -9.80
C LEU A 324 10.50 13.38 -8.40
N ILE A 325 9.43 14.16 -8.26
CA ILE A 325 8.97 14.66 -6.96
C ILE A 325 8.57 13.47 -6.06
N TYR A 326 7.84 12.49 -6.58
CA TYR A 326 7.44 11.30 -5.84
C TYR A 326 8.63 10.45 -5.41
N LEU A 327 9.67 10.33 -6.24
CA LEU A 327 10.91 9.64 -5.86
C LEU A 327 11.63 10.32 -4.70
N VAL A 328 11.73 11.65 -4.72
CA VAL A 328 12.35 12.42 -3.63
C VAL A 328 11.50 12.36 -2.37
N LEU A 329 10.20 12.63 -2.48
CA LEU A 329 9.29 12.63 -1.33
C LEU A 329 9.12 11.23 -0.72
N GLY A 330 9.15 10.17 -1.54
CA GLY A 330 9.07 8.78 -1.08
C GLY A 330 10.28 8.34 -0.26
N CYS A 331 11.38 9.09 -0.26
CA CYS A 331 12.49 8.86 0.67
C CYS A 331 12.17 9.35 2.10
N PHE A 332 11.21 10.25 2.25
CA PHE A 332 10.85 10.86 3.54
C PHE A 332 9.52 10.34 4.09
N PHE A 333 8.56 10.04 3.21
CA PHE A 333 7.19 9.65 3.58
C PHE A 333 6.90 8.21 3.17
N ASP A 334 6.09 7.51 3.97
CA ASP A 334 5.57 6.20 3.57
C ASP A 334 4.56 6.35 2.40
N GLY A 335 4.43 5.29 1.60
CA GLY A 335 3.69 5.36 0.34
C GLY A 335 2.21 5.75 0.49
N LEU A 336 1.54 5.30 1.55
CA LEU A 336 0.13 5.64 1.78
C LEU A 336 -0.02 7.12 2.16
N SER A 337 0.81 7.61 3.07
CA SER A 337 0.84 9.02 3.46
C SER A 337 1.17 9.94 2.27
N LEU A 338 2.16 9.57 1.47
CA LEU A 338 2.57 10.34 0.28
C LEU A 338 1.43 10.43 -0.75
N MET A 339 0.75 9.32 -1.00
CA MET A 339 -0.41 9.28 -1.89
C MET A 339 -1.51 10.22 -1.37
N ILE A 340 -1.95 10.04 -0.13
CA ILE A 340 -3.02 10.86 0.47
C ILE A 340 -2.69 12.36 0.45
N MET A 341 -1.44 12.72 0.74
CA MET A 341 -0.98 14.10 0.77
C MET A 341 -0.98 14.78 -0.61
N THR A 342 -0.57 14.07 -1.66
CA THR A 342 -0.27 14.67 -2.96
C THR A 342 -1.43 14.55 -3.95
N LEU A 343 -2.30 13.57 -3.75
CA LEU A 343 -3.46 13.28 -4.60
C LEU A 343 -4.36 14.50 -4.85
N PRO A 344 -4.64 15.39 -3.88
CA PRO A 344 -5.46 16.57 -4.14
C PRO A 344 -4.93 17.53 -5.21
N VAL A 345 -3.62 17.53 -5.44
CA VAL A 345 -2.98 18.36 -6.47
C VAL A 345 -2.72 17.53 -7.72
N VAL A 346 -2.13 16.35 -7.55
CA VAL A 346 -1.67 15.50 -8.66
C VAL A 346 -2.82 14.91 -9.46
N PHE A 347 -3.89 14.48 -8.79
CA PHE A 347 -5.04 13.87 -9.46
C PHE A 347 -5.74 14.82 -10.45
N PRO A 348 -6.22 16.02 -10.03
CA PRO A 348 -6.84 16.95 -10.98
C PRO A 348 -5.87 17.46 -12.04
N LEU A 349 -4.57 17.60 -11.71
CA LEU A 349 -3.55 18.03 -12.66
C LEU A 349 -3.36 17.01 -13.79
N LEU A 350 -3.17 15.73 -13.46
CA LEU A 350 -2.92 14.69 -14.47
C LEU A 350 -4.19 14.32 -15.24
N THR A 351 -5.34 14.25 -14.57
CA THR A 351 -6.61 14.02 -15.29
C THR A 351 -6.96 15.18 -16.22
N GLY A 352 -6.64 16.43 -15.84
CA GLY A 352 -6.76 17.60 -16.71
C GLY A 352 -5.85 17.57 -17.95
N LEU A 353 -4.73 16.85 -17.88
CA LEU A 353 -3.84 16.58 -19.02
C LEU A 353 -4.31 15.38 -19.89
N GLY A 354 -5.41 14.72 -19.52
CA GLY A 354 -5.98 13.60 -20.25
C GLY A 354 -5.45 12.22 -19.83
N PHE A 355 -4.73 12.11 -18.71
CA PHE A 355 -4.34 10.81 -18.17
C PHE A 355 -5.53 10.08 -17.54
N ASP A 356 -5.55 8.74 -17.68
CA ASP A 356 -6.61 7.90 -17.13
C ASP A 356 -6.51 7.82 -15.59
N PRO A 357 -7.63 8.00 -14.86
CA PRO A 357 -7.66 7.93 -13.39
C PRO A 357 -7.19 6.58 -12.82
N ILE A 358 -7.50 5.46 -13.47
CA ILE A 358 -7.07 4.14 -12.98
C ILE A 358 -5.57 3.98 -13.18
N TRP A 359 -5.03 4.46 -14.31
CA TRP A 359 -3.61 4.46 -14.58
C TRP A 359 -2.80 5.32 -13.60
N ILE A 360 -3.32 6.50 -13.20
CA ILE A 360 -2.66 7.36 -12.20
C ILE A 360 -2.61 6.66 -10.82
N GLY A 361 -3.65 5.89 -10.50
CA GLY A 361 -3.73 5.19 -9.22
C GLY A 361 -2.75 4.02 -9.09
N VAL A 362 -2.40 3.35 -10.20
CA VAL A 362 -1.59 2.11 -10.26
C VAL A 362 -0.12 2.40 -10.49
#